data_AF-A0A6G0UKW5-F1
#
_entry.id   AF-A0A6G0UKW5-F1
#
_cell.length_a   1.000
_cell.length_b   1.000
_cell.length_c   1.000
_cell.angle_alpha   90.00
_cell.angle_beta   90.00
_cell.angle_gamma   90.00
#
_symmetry.space_group_name_H-M   'P 1'
#
loop_
_entity.id
_entity.type
_entity.pdbx_description
1 polymer ?
#
loop_
_entity_poly.entity_id
_entity_poly.type
_entity_poly.pdbx_seq_one_letter_code
_entity_poly.pdbx_strand_id
1 'polypeptide(L)'
;MIPSKFLIFSIVVHGLLGSYVELMVVIMSKVASPLGHFYNQSINLHYGASLDEAGVIRTFAIMENLAFVGSILSTIIFVPKMDSWVGGISLILGFYFTSIEAAAFGFFCFGIERPLRMGVTKLYIGECAPNEIRGFCVLAILIIAKITGTVFQLLALEQVFG
;
A
#
# COMPACT_ATOMS: atom_id res chain seq x y z
N MET A 1 -25.60 17.18 -3.13
CA MET A 1 -24.79 17.46 -4.34
C MET A 1 -23.60 18.30 -3.89
N ILE A 2 -22.37 17.80 -4.06
CA ILE A 2 -21.16 18.50 -3.57
C ILE A 2 -20.95 19.77 -4.44
N PRO A 3 -20.74 20.96 -3.85
CA PRO A 3 -20.42 22.16 -4.62
C PRO A 3 -19.12 21.95 -5.42
N SER A 4 -19.05 22.43 -6.66
CA SER A 4 -17.94 22.16 -7.60
C SER A 4 -16.53 22.41 -7.04
N LYS A 5 -16.37 23.40 -6.15
CA LYS A 5 -15.10 23.69 -5.45
C LYS A 5 -14.63 22.55 -4.55
N PHE A 6 -15.54 21.86 -3.88
CA PHE A 6 -15.22 20.72 -3.02
C PHE A 6 -15.00 19.43 -3.82
N LEU A 7 -15.56 19.34 -5.04
CA LEU A 7 -15.31 18.21 -5.94
C LEU A 7 -13.87 18.21 -6.44
N ILE A 8 -13.35 19.37 -6.88
CA ILE A 8 -11.95 19.52 -7.31
C ILE A 8 -11.01 19.23 -6.13
N PHE A 9 -11.29 19.79 -4.96
CA PHE A 9 -10.52 19.50 -3.75
C PHE A 9 -10.51 18.00 -3.43
N SER A 10 -11.67 17.34 -3.49
CA SER A 10 -11.77 15.89 -3.26
C SER A 10 -10.97 15.08 -4.28
N ILE A 11 -11.02 15.44 -5.56
CA ILE A 11 -10.23 14.77 -6.62
C ILE A 11 -8.73 14.92 -6.37
N VAL A 12 -8.27 16.11 -5.99
CA VAL A 12 -6.85 16.37 -5.71
C VAL A 12 -6.39 15.64 -4.45
N VAL A 13 -7.14 15.73 -3.36
CA VAL A 13 -6.80 15.07 -2.08
C VAL A 13 -6.79 13.56 -2.25
N HIS A 14 -7.80 12.98 -2.88
CA HIS A 14 -7.86 11.53 -3.09
C HIS A 14 -6.90 11.05 -4.19
N GLY A 15 -6.58 11.88 -5.18
CA GLY A 15 -5.54 11.58 -6.16
C GLY A 15 -4.15 11.57 -5.54
N LEU A 16 -3.82 12.56 -4.71
CA LEU A 16 -2.53 12.66 -4.02
C LEU A 16 -2.41 11.63 -2.89
N LEU A 17 -3.37 11.58 -1.96
CA LEU A 17 -3.34 10.63 -0.84
C LEU A 17 -3.64 9.19 -1.30
N GLY A 18 -4.33 9.02 -2.43
CA GLY A 18 -4.51 7.72 -3.07
C GLY A 18 -3.20 7.12 -3.57
N SER A 19 -2.17 7.95 -3.79
CA SER A 19 -0.83 7.50 -4.16
C SER A 19 0.06 7.11 -2.97
N TYR A 20 -0.51 7.06 -1.75
CA TYR A 20 0.18 6.58 -0.55
C TYR A 20 0.78 5.19 -0.73
N VAL A 21 0.16 4.34 -1.55
CA VAL A 21 0.66 2.98 -1.79
C VAL A 21 1.97 3.03 -2.58
N GLU A 22 2.05 3.85 -3.61
CA GLU A 22 3.30 4.07 -4.34
C GLU A 22 4.36 4.69 -3.43
N LEU A 23 3.99 5.63 -2.56
CA LEU A 23 4.89 6.16 -1.53
C LEU A 23 5.41 5.06 -0.59
N MET A 24 4.54 4.15 -0.15
CA MET A 24 4.90 3.04 0.73
C MET A 24 5.83 2.04 0.04
N VAL A 25 5.60 1.73 -1.24
CA VAL A 25 6.51 0.92 -2.06
C VAL A 25 7.88 1.59 -2.18
N VAL A 26 7.93 2.91 -2.36
CA VAL A 26 9.18 3.67 -2.41
C VAL A 26 9.90 3.69 -1.07
N ILE A 27 9.18 3.83 0.04
CA ILE A 27 9.78 3.72 1.38
C ILE A 27 10.34 2.31 1.58
N MET A 28 9.58 1.28 1.21
CA MET A 28 10.00 -0.13 1.31
C MET A 28 11.22 -0.45 0.47
N SER A 29 11.37 0.15 -0.71
CA SER A 29 12.59 -0.03 -1.52
C SER A 29 13.81 0.61 -0.86
N LYS A 30 13.67 1.78 -0.23
CA LYS A 30 14.76 2.43 0.51
C LYS A 30 15.14 1.68 1.79
N VAL A 31 14.21 0.97 2.42
CA VAL A 31 14.47 0.19 3.64
C VAL A 31 14.73 -1.30 3.38
N ALA A 32 14.87 -1.73 2.13
CA ALA A 32 15.03 -3.15 1.79
C ALA A 32 16.26 -3.81 2.48
N SER A 33 17.41 -3.14 2.49
CA SER A 33 18.61 -3.65 3.18
C SER A 33 18.43 -3.73 4.70
N PRO A 34 18.03 -2.64 5.40
CA PRO A 34 17.69 -2.70 6.82
C PRO A 34 16.65 -3.77 7.17
N LEU A 35 15.65 -3.94 6.31
CA LEU A 35 14.58 -4.92 6.49
C LEU A 35 15.09 -6.37 6.29
N GLY A 36 16.04 -6.58 5.38
CA GLY A 36 16.75 -7.86 5.25
C GLY A 36 17.57 -8.22 6.50
N HIS A 37 18.26 -7.25 7.09
CA HIS A 37 18.94 -7.44 8.38
C HIS A 37 17.96 -7.77 9.50
N PHE A 38 16.83 -7.07 9.57
CA PHE A 38 15.76 -7.36 10.52
C PHE A 38 15.22 -8.78 10.38
N TYR A 39 14.95 -9.26 9.15
CA TYR A 39 14.48 -10.63 8.93
C TYR A 39 15.50 -11.67 9.36
N ASN A 40 16.77 -11.45 9.01
CA ASN A 40 17.85 -12.35 9.41
C ASN A 40 18.01 -12.39 10.94
N GLN A 41 17.93 -11.22 11.60
CA GLN A 41 17.98 -11.13 13.06
C GLN A 41 16.78 -11.83 13.71
N SER A 42 15.57 -11.65 13.18
CA SER A 42 14.36 -12.30 13.69
C SER A 42 14.47 -13.82 13.64
N ILE A 43 14.94 -14.38 12.50
CA ILE A 43 15.11 -15.82 12.33
C ILE A 43 16.24 -16.37 13.21
N ASN A 44 17.35 -15.65 13.33
CA ASN A 44 18.45 -16.06 14.19
C ASN A 44 18.00 -16.15 15.65
N LEU A 45 17.25 -15.14 16.13
CA LEU A 45 16.74 -15.11 17.50
C LEU A 45 15.72 -16.22 17.80
N HIS A 46 14.84 -16.57 16.85
CA HIS A 46 13.76 -17.54 17.10
C HIS A 46 14.15 -18.99 16.76
N TYR A 47 14.98 -19.19 15.73
CA TYR A 47 15.27 -20.51 15.18
C TYR A 47 16.77 -20.89 15.23
N GLY A 48 17.65 -19.98 15.66
CA GLY A 48 19.10 -20.21 15.73
C GLY A 48 19.77 -20.36 14.35
N ALA A 49 19.08 -19.97 13.28
CA ALA A 49 19.53 -20.08 11.89
C ALA A 49 19.79 -18.70 11.27
N SER A 50 20.70 -18.63 10.30
CA SER A 50 20.93 -17.44 9.49
C SER A 50 20.34 -17.60 8.10
N LEU A 51 19.72 -16.54 7.57
CA LEU A 51 19.31 -16.47 6.18
C LEU A 51 20.53 -16.18 5.29
N ASP A 52 20.67 -16.99 4.24
CA ASP A 52 21.50 -16.67 3.08
C ASP A 52 20.80 -15.62 2.19
N GLU A 53 21.50 -15.06 1.20
CA GLU A 53 20.91 -14.07 0.27
C GLU A 53 19.63 -14.60 -0.40
N ALA A 54 19.64 -15.86 -0.83
CA ALA A 54 18.47 -16.51 -1.41
C ALA A 54 17.32 -16.66 -0.41
N GLY A 55 17.61 -16.87 0.86
CA GLY A 55 16.65 -16.88 1.95
C GLY A 55 16.00 -15.51 2.15
N VAL A 56 16.79 -14.44 2.20
CA VAL A 56 16.28 -13.06 2.32
C VAL A 56 15.36 -12.71 1.15
N ILE A 57 15.76 -13.01 -0.09
CA ILE A 57 14.94 -12.76 -1.28
C ILE A 57 13.62 -13.55 -1.22
N ARG A 58 13.65 -14.82 -0.79
CA ARG A 58 12.44 -15.63 -0.62
C ARG A 58 11.51 -15.04 0.44
N THR A 59 12.04 -14.53 1.54
CA THR A 59 11.25 -13.83 2.55
C THR A 59 10.52 -12.64 1.97
N PHE A 60 11.20 -11.77 1.21
CA PHE A 60 10.57 -10.65 0.52
C PHE A 60 9.45 -11.11 -0.43
N ALA A 61 9.69 -12.14 -1.22
CA ALA A 61 8.67 -12.70 -2.12
C ALA A 61 7.45 -13.25 -1.38
N ILE A 62 7.63 -13.88 -0.21
CA ILE A 62 6.52 -14.34 0.63
C ILE A 62 5.68 -13.16 1.12
N MET A 63 6.33 -12.08 1.60
CA MET A 63 5.63 -10.87 2.06
C MET A 63 4.80 -10.23 0.94
N GLU A 64 5.36 -10.14 -0.27
CA GLU A 64 4.66 -9.59 -1.43
C GLU A 64 3.47 -10.46 -1.83
N ASN A 65 3.64 -11.78 -1.86
CA ASN A 65 2.56 -12.72 -2.16
C ASN A 65 1.44 -12.65 -1.10
N LEU A 66 1.77 -12.45 0.18
CA LEU A 66 0.77 -12.25 1.23
C LEU A 66 -0.02 -10.95 1.04
N ALA A 67 0.64 -9.86 0.65
CA ALA A 67 -0.04 -8.62 0.28
C ALA A 67 -0.96 -8.81 -0.94
N PHE A 68 -0.55 -9.61 -1.92
CA PHE A 68 -1.39 -9.96 -3.06
C PHE A 68 -2.63 -10.77 -2.66
N VAL A 69 -2.47 -11.79 -1.81
CA VAL A 69 -3.61 -12.55 -1.25
C VAL A 69 -4.57 -11.64 -0.48
N GLY A 70 -4.03 -10.73 0.35
CA GLY A 70 -4.84 -9.71 1.02
C GLY A 70 -5.64 -8.86 0.03
N SER A 71 -5.01 -8.47 -1.09
CA SER A 71 -5.66 -7.69 -2.15
C SER A 71 -6.80 -8.44 -2.84
N ILE A 72 -6.69 -9.76 -3.01
CA ILE A 72 -7.79 -10.58 -3.53
C ILE A 72 -8.94 -10.59 -2.51
N LEU A 73 -8.65 -10.88 -1.24
CA LEU A 73 -9.67 -10.97 -0.20
C LEU A 73 -10.46 -9.67 -0.01
N SER A 74 -9.79 -8.53 -0.13
CA SER A 74 -10.47 -7.23 -0.07
C SER A 74 -11.51 -7.00 -1.15
N THR A 75 -11.42 -7.66 -2.32
CA THR A 75 -12.49 -7.56 -3.34
C THR A 75 -13.78 -8.22 -2.87
N ILE A 76 -13.69 -9.25 -2.02
CA ILE A 76 -14.83 -9.94 -1.41
C ILE A 76 -15.37 -9.15 -0.21
N ILE A 77 -14.47 -8.54 0.57
CA ILE A 77 -14.78 -7.77 1.81
C ILE A 77 -15.19 -6.31 1.49
N PHE A 78 -15.12 -5.91 0.22
CA PHE A 78 -15.36 -4.55 -0.24
C PHE A 78 -16.72 -3.97 0.18
N VAL A 79 -17.75 -4.81 0.22
CA VAL A 79 -19.13 -4.39 0.50
C VAL A 79 -19.40 -4.13 1.99
N PRO A 80 -18.97 -4.97 2.96
CA PRO A 80 -19.32 -4.77 4.38
C PRO A 80 -18.45 -3.79 5.18
N LYS A 81 -17.22 -3.42 4.75
CA LYS A 81 -16.29 -2.63 5.61
C LYS A 81 -15.52 -1.55 4.84
N MET A 82 -16.21 -0.48 4.46
CA MET A 82 -15.63 0.65 3.70
C MET A 82 -14.65 1.52 4.52
N ASP A 83 -14.63 1.43 5.86
CA ASP A 83 -13.86 2.30 6.76
C ASP A 83 -13.03 1.51 7.81
N SER A 84 -11.94 0.86 7.43
CA SER A 84 -11.04 0.24 8.44
C SER A 84 -9.55 0.51 8.17
N TRP A 85 -8.86 1.05 9.17
CA TRP A 85 -7.48 1.55 9.14
C TRP A 85 -6.47 0.53 9.69
N VAL A 86 -6.66 -0.76 9.37
CA VAL A 86 -6.00 -1.84 10.11
C VAL A 86 -4.58 -2.15 9.58
N GLY A 87 -4.24 -1.77 8.34
CA GLY A 87 -3.00 -2.17 7.69
C GLY A 87 -1.74 -1.45 8.19
N GLY A 88 -1.85 -0.16 8.54
CA GLY A 88 -0.70 0.63 9.01
C GLY A 88 -0.21 0.24 10.42
N ILE A 89 -1.13 -0.17 11.29
CA ILE A 89 -0.81 -0.48 12.70
C ILE A 89 -0.05 -1.81 12.83
N SER A 90 -0.39 -2.82 11.99
CA SER A 90 0.25 -4.13 12.06
C SER A 90 1.71 -4.13 11.60
N LEU A 91 2.09 -3.25 10.66
CA LEU A 91 3.49 -3.09 10.24
C LEU A 91 4.36 -2.45 11.33
N ILE A 92 3.82 -1.47 12.06
CA ILE A 92 4.50 -0.81 13.19
C ILE A 92 4.69 -1.81 14.35
N LEU A 93 3.68 -2.65 14.61
CA LEU A 93 3.77 -3.69 15.63
C LEU A 93 4.81 -4.77 15.26
N GLY A 94 4.95 -5.12 13.97
CA GLY A 94 5.97 -6.07 13.50
C GLY A 94 7.40 -5.65 13.84
N PHE A 95 7.73 -4.37 13.63
CA PHE A 95 9.03 -3.82 14.02
C PHE A 95 9.24 -3.83 15.53
N TYR A 96 8.21 -3.49 16.32
CA TYR A 96 8.31 -3.43 17.78
C TYR A 96 8.55 -4.82 18.41
N PHE A 97 7.95 -5.87 17.85
CA PHE A 97 8.09 -7.23 18.35
C PHE A 97 9.27 -8.02 17.75
N THR A 98 10.04 -7.44 16.81
CA THR A 98 11.13 -8.15 16.12
C THR A 98 10.71 -9.51 15.54
N SER A 99 9.44 -9.62 15.11
CA SER A 99 8.85 -10.85 14.58
C SER A 99 8.58 -10.71 13.10
N ILE A 100 9.16 -11.62 12.34
CA ILE A 100 8.92 -11.76 10.90
C ILE A 100 7.47 -12.14 10.60
N GLU A 101 6.82 -12.89 11.48
CA GLU A 101 5.41 -13.29 11.37
C GLU A 101 4.48 -12.08 11.54
N ALA A 102 4.78 -11.19 12.48
CA ALA A 102 4.04 -9.95 12.66
C ALA A 102 4.22 -9.00 11.48
N ALA A 103 5.42 -8.92 10.89
CA ALA A 103 5.66 -8.19 9.65
C ALA A 103 4.86 -8.80 8.47
N ALA A 104 4.81 -10.13 8.36
CA ALA A 104 4.03 -10.84 7.35
C ALA A 104 2.53 -10.56 7.45
N PHE A 105 2.00 -10.58 8.67
CA PHE A 105 0.63 -10.17 8.93
C PHE A 105 0.39 -8.69 8.58
N GLY A 106 1.37 -7.83 8.82
CA GLY A 106 1.40 -6.44 8.37
C GLY A 106 1.18 -6.29 6.87
N PHE A 107 2.00 -6.99 6.07
CA PHE A 107 1.89 -6.98 4.61
C PHE A 107 0.55 -7.55 4.11
N PHE A 108 0.02 -8.58 4.77
CA PHE A 108 -1.31 -9.10 4.47
C PHE A 108 -2.42 -8.06 4.71
N CYS A 109 -2.44 -7.41 5.89
CA CYS A 109 -3.43 -6.37 6.20
C CYS A 109 -3.29 -5.15 5.29
N PHE A 110 -2.06 -4.76 4.95
CA PHE A 110 -1.79 -3.70 3.97
C PHE A 110 -2.37 -4.05 2.60
N GLY A 111 -2.21 -5.31 2.17
CA GLY A 111 -2.82 -5.85 0.97
C GLY A 111 -4.34 -5.71 0.92
N ILE A 112 -5.02 -5.93 2.06
CA ILE A 112 -6.48 -5.75 2.17
C ILE A 112 -6.87 -4.28 2.06
N GLU A 113 -6.14 -3.38 2.73
CA GLU A 113 -6.51 -1.97 2.81
C GLU A 113 -6.44 -1.25 1.45
N ARG A 114 -5.42 -1.55 0.64
CA ARG A 114 -5.13 -0.87 -0.63
C ARG A 114 -6.32 -0.80 -1.60
N PRO A 115 -6.85 -1.92 -2.11
CA PRO A 115 -7.94 -1.89 -3.09
C PRO A 115 -9.27 -1.49 -2.46
N LEU A 116 -9.45 -1.71 -1.15
CA LEU A 116 -10.65 -1.33 -0.43
C LEU A 116 -10.79 0.20 -0.39
N ARG A 117 -9.73 0.91 0.02
CA ARG A 117 -9.70 2.38 0.02
C ARG A 117 -9.86 2.98 -1.40
N MET A 118 -9.19 2.39 -2.39
CA MET A 118 -9.29 2.87 -3.78
C MET A 118 -10.67 2.65 -4.38
N GLY A 119 -11.33 1.52 -4.08
CA GLY A 119 -12.69 1.26 -4.54
C GLY A 119 -13.71 2.17 -3.85
N VAL A 120 -13.61 2.38 -2.54
CA VAL A 120 -14.50 3.27 -1.76
C VAL A 120 -14.43 4.70 -2.30
N THR A 121 -13.22 5.19 -2.57
CA THR A 121 -12.98 6.52 -3.15
C THR A 121 -13.68 6.66 -4.51
N LYS A 122 -13.58 5.64 -5.37
CA LYS A 122 -14.22 5.64 -6.69
C LYS A 122 -15.75 5.63 -6.59
N LEU A 123 -16.31 4.83 -5.67
CA LEU A 123 -17.75 4.81 -5.40
C LEU A 123 -18.23 6.17 -4.88
N TYR A 124 -17.56 6.72 -3.87
CA TYR A 124 -17.91 8.02 -3.29
C TYR A 124 -17.94 9.14 -4.33
N ILE A 125 -16.90 9.24 -5.17
CA ILE A 125 -16.84 10.26 -6.21
C ILE A 125 -17.83 9.95 -7.34
N GLY A 126 -18.07 8.67 -7.62
CA GLY A 126 -19.14 8.23 -8.52
C GLY A 126 -20.51 8.72 -8.06
N GLU A 127 -20.85 8.58 -6.78
CA GLU A 127 -22.15 9.00 -6.23
C GLU A 127 -22.28 10.52 -6.11
N CYS A 128 -21.18 11.21 -5.80
CA CYS A 128 -21.19 12.64 -5.56
C CYS A 128 -21.04 13.51 -6.80
N ALA A 129 -20.50 12.97 -7.90
CA ALA A 129 -20.27 13.73 -9.13
C ALA A 129 -21.54 13.83 -10.00
N PRO A 130 -21.75 14.97 -10.69
CA PRO A 130 -22.82 15.12 -11.67
C PRO A 130 -22.71 14.07 -12.77
N ASN A 131 -23.84 13.53 -13.23
CA ASN A 131 -23.88 12.43 -14.21
C ASN A 131 -23.09 12.73 -15.49
N GLU A 132 -23.10 13.99 -15.93
CA GLU A 132 -22.43 14.45 -17.16
C GLU A 132 -20.90 14.39 -17.09
N ILE A 133 -20.31 14.56 -15.90
CA ILE A 133 -18.85 14.62 -15.70
C ILE A 133 -18.31 13.49 -14.82
N ARG A 134 -19.18 12.57 -14.37
CA ARG A 134 -18.84 11.48 -13.45
C ARG A 134 -17.67 10.63 -13.95
N GLY A 135 -17.70 10.25 -15.23
CA GLY A 135 -16.62 9.47 -15.85
C GLY A 135 -15.28 10.22 -15.86
N PHE A 136 -15.32 11.53 -16.15
CA PHE A 136 -14.15 12.39 -16.12
C PHE A 136 -13.56 12.54 -14.71
N CYS A 137 -14.41 12.72 -13.69
CA CYS A 137 -13.95 12.83 -12.29
C CYS A 137 -13.24 11.54 -11.82
N VAL A 138 -13.77 10.37 -12.17
CA VAL A 138 -13.13 9.08 -11.82
C VAL A 138 -11.80 8.92 -12.56
N LEU A 139 -11.75 9.29 -13.84
CA LEU A 139 -10.52 9.23 -14.64
C LEU A 139 -9.45 10.21 -14.10
N ALA A 140 -9.85 11.43 -13.72
CA ALA A 140 -8.95 12.45 -13.21
C ALA A 140 -8.21 11.99 -11.94
N ILE A 141 -8.89 11.30 -11.02
CA ILE A 141 -8.26 10.71 -9.83
C ILE A 141 -7.20 9.69 -10.23
N LEU A 142 -7.52 8.81 -11.19
CA LEU A 142 -6.58 7.78 -11.66
C LEU A 142 -5.34 8.40 -12.30
N ILE A 143 -5.53 9.46 -13.10
CA ILE A 143 -4.42 10.18 -13.74
C ILE A 143 -3.55 10.84 -12.68
N ILE A 144 -4.13 11.58 -11.73
CA ILE A 144 -3.37 12.24 -10.66
C ILE A 144 -2.63 11.22 -9.80
N ALA A 145 -3.29 10.13 -9.40
CA ALA A 145 -2.67 9.06 -8.62
C ALA A 145 -1.51 8.42 -9.40
N LYS A 146 -1.69 8.16 -10.70
CA LYS A 146 -0.65 7.54 -11.53
C LYS A 146 0.55 8.47 -11.75
N ILE A 147 0.32 9.76 -12.03
CA ILE A 147 1.38 10.77 -12.17
C ILE A 147 2.17 10.87 -10.87
N THR A 148 1.48 11.00 -9.74
CA THR A 148 2.12 11.13 -8.41
C THR A 148 2.93 9.88 -8.09
N GLY A 149 2.38 8.70 -8.36
CA GLY A 149 3.07 7.42 -8.21
C GLY A 149 4.33 7.30 -9.08
N THR A 150 4.26 7.72 -10.35
CA THR A 150 5.43 7.73 -11.24
C THR A 150 6.49 8.72 -10.77
N VAL A 151 6.10 9.90 -10.26
CA VAL A 151 7.04 10.85 -9.67
C VAL A 151 7.75 10.24 -8.45
N PHE A 152 7.02 9.58 -7.55
CA PHE A 152 7.64 8.88 -6.40
C PHE A 152 8.60 7.78 -6.85
N GLN A 153 8.26 7.00 -7.87
CA GLN A 153 9.15 5.97 -8.43
C GLN A 153 10.41 6.57 -9.06
N LEU A 154 10.29 7.70 -9.77
CA LEU A 154 11.44 8.41 -10.33
C LEU A 154 12.37 8.94 -9.23
N LEU A 155 11.82 9.44 -8.12
CA LEU A 155 12.60 9.84 -6.94
C LEU A 155 13.26 8.63 -6.24
N ALA A 156 12.73 7.42 -6.41
CA ALA A 156 13.29 6.21 -5.84
C ALA A 156 14.44 5.60 -6.66
N LEU A 157 14.50 5.91 -7.97
CA LEU A 157 15.39 5.30 -8.97
C LEU A 157 16.89 5.54 -8.73
N GLU A 158 17.27 6.52 -7.90
CA GLU A 158 18.67 6.81 -7.53
C GLU A 158 19.43 5.60 -6.92
N GLN A 159 18.76 4.51 -6.56
CA GLN A 159 19.39 3.30 -6.01
C GLN A 159 19.60 2.15 -6.99
N VAL A 160 19.11 2.21 -8.23
CA VAL A 160 19.40 1.15 -9.23
C VAL A 160 20.76 1.35 -9.89
N PHE A 161 21.34 2.55 -9.78
CA PHE A 161 22.62 2.93 -10.38
C PHE A 161 23.71 3.31 -9.34
N GLY A 162 23.44 3.08 -8.05
CA GLY A 162 24.36 3.37 -6.94
C GLY A 162 24.92 2.11 -6.32
#